data_AF-A0A937SD48-F1
#
_entry.id   AF-A0A937SD48-F1
#
_cell.length_a   1.000
_cell.length_b   1.000
_cell.length_c   1.000
_cell.angle_alpha   90.00
_cell.angle_beta   90.00
_cell.angle_gamma   90.00
#
_symmetry.space_group_name_H-M   'P 1'
#
loop_
_entity.id
_entity.type
_entity.pdbx_description
1 polymer ?
#
loop_
_entity_poly.entity_id
_entity_poly.type
_entity_poly.pdbx_seq_one_letter_code
_entity_poly.pdbx_strand_id
1 'polypeptide(L)'
;VNLHHNQTHVLSGGDHTASGLTVGWVIRASGATTFAWAQLQHADLGGVSTGQHRETRPFKVSKVEYQSVLAGAWHTICDFSSVGEMEYIWLAIAPSSTPSDPNCAWKYGLKITADGVLRVDTQLGNFFCSTFGSPKWTTNHVGCTYMSIANGASSHYRYVSIPFSSSLKVEVRNVSNVSCMLWAQVGWHDGTKSYPLGNKIFRTTTKLAQSVTQYASYTLVDVSPGVRGRLQGFMLAVDGNANWTFLEGNIEIWIDGTKTIEYPGTEDAFLGAFYFGQVKFQTDRAGMTKQHTRTDDTNVYQGTMYRFYLEGEEIPFNSSLKIVWYNGESGHGEPGNIVEGVYSEVWYYTES
;
A
#
# COMPACT_ATOMS: atom_id res chain seq x y z
N VAL A 1 42.08 62.49 2.17
CA VAL A 1 41.30 61.81 1.11
C VAL A 1 41.98 60.48 0.86
N ASN A 2 41.38 59.38 1.35
CA ASN A 2 41.90 58.02 1.15
C ASN A 2 41.17 57.44 -0.06
N LEU A 3 41.86 57.36 -1.21
CA LEU A 3 41.34 56.72 -2.42
C LEU A 3 41.41 55.21 -2.19
N HIS A 4 40.32 54.58 -1.73
CA HIS A 4 40.20 53.13 -1.80
C HIS A 4 39.90 52.75 -3.25
N HIS A 5 40.93 52.31 -3.97
CA HIS A 5 40.80 51.76 -5.32
C HIS A 5 39.98 50.47 -5.21
N ASN A 6 38.81 50.44 -5.84
CA ASN A 6 38.02 49.23 -5.98
C ASN A 6 38.78 48.29 -6.95
N GLN A 7 39.57 47.36 -6.42
CA GLN A 7 40.30 46.41 -7.25
C GLN A 7 39.31 45.46 -7.92
N THR A 8 39.34 45.41 -9.25
CA THR A 8 38.56 44.45 -10.02
C THR A 8 39.18 43.08 -9.85
N HIS A 9 38.51 42.19 -9.12
CA HIS A 9 38.94 40.80 -8.99
C HIS A 9 38.39 40.00 -10.17
N VAL A 10 39.28 39.55 -11.06
CA VAL A 10 38.94 38.62 -12.14
C VAL A 10 39.29 37.21 -11.66
N LEU A 11 38.31 36.29 -11.64
CA LEU A 11 38.59 34.86 -11.52
C LEU A 11 39.00 34.34 -12.91
N SER A 12 40.29 34.38 -13.21
CA SER A 12 40.86 33.85 -14.45
C SER A 12 42.00 32.88 -14.13
N GLY A 13 41.96 31.67 -14.69
CA GLY A 13 42.96 30.61 -14.46
C GLY A 13 42.33 29.31 -13.97
N GLY A 14 43.14 28.24 -13.86
CA GLY A 14 42.69 26.93 -13.38
C GLY A 14 42.58 26.83 -11.86
N ASP A 15 43.36 27.63 -11.12
CA ASP A 15 43.50 27.51 -9.67
C ASP A 15 43.12 28.80 -8.93
N HIS A 16 42.30 28.65 -7.90
CA HIS A 16 41.98 29.71 -6.94
C HIS A 16 42.06 29.15 -5.52
N THR A 17 42.78 29.84 -4.63
CA THR A 17 42.92 29.46 -3.22
C THR A 17 42.05 30.35 -2.35
N ALA A 18 41.14 29.75 -1.58
CA ALA A 18 40.34 30.42 -0.56
C ALA A 18 40.57 29.72 0.79
N SER A 19 40.60 30.49 1.88
CA SER A 19 40.73 29.99 3.25
C SER A 19 39.58 30.50 4.12
N GLY A 20 39.25 29.75 5.18
CA GLY A 20 38.19 30.12 6.12
C GLY A 20 36.75 29.83 5.65
N LEU A 21 36.57 29.10 4.55
CA LEU A 21 35.24 28.66 4.10
C LEU A 21 34.68 27.58 5.04
N THR A 22 33.41 27.71 5.40
CA THR A 22 32.64 26.68 6.12
C THR A 22 31.57 26.08 5.20
N VAL A 23 30.93 24.99 5.63
CA VAL A 23 29.86 24.33 4.87
C VAL A 23 28.76 25.35 4.49
N GLY A 24 28.36 25.34 3.21
CA GLY A 24 27.28 26.19 2.69
C GLY A 24 27.73 27.52 2.08
N TRP A 25 29.04 27.84 2.08
CA TRP A 25 29.58 28.99 1.34
C TRP A 25 29.82 28.64 -0.12
N VAL A 26 29.32 29.49 -1.02
CA VAL A 26 29.43 29.36 -2.48
C VAL A 26 29.93 30.66 -3.11
N ILE A 27 30.52 30.57 -4.30
CA ILE A 27 30.74 31.77 -5.13
C ILE A 27 29.39 32.12 -5.77
N ARG A 28 28.89 33.32 -5.50
CA ARG A 28 27.66 33.84 -6.10
C ARG A 28 27.98 35.00 -7.03
N ALA A 29 27.62 34.85 -8.31
CA ALA A 29 27.59 35.97 -9.23
C ALA A 29 26.35 36.85 -8.93
N SER A 30 26.55 38.12 -8.63
CA SER A 30 25.49 39.12 -8.40
C SER A 30 25.36 40.11 -9.56
N GLY A 31 26.24 40.02 -10.56
CA GLY A 31 26.19 40.80 -11.80
C GLY A 31 27.17 40.24 -12.83
N ALA A 32 27.13 40.78 -14.05
CA ALA A 32 27.97 40.31 -15.16
C ALA A 32 29.49 40.37 -14.87
N THR A 33 29.90 41.22 -13.94
CA THR A 33 31.30 41.41 -13.54
C THR A 33 31.48 41.40 -12.02
N THR A 34 30.49 40.90 -11.27
CA THR A 34 30.50 40.95 -9.80
C THR A 34 30.14 39.60 -9.21
N PHE A 35 31.00 39.10 -8.35
CA PHE A 35 30.77 37.89 -7.58
C PHE A 35 31.35 38.07 -6.17
N ALA A 36 30.81 37.31 -5.22
CA ALA A 36 31.32 37.25 -3.86
C ALA A 36 31.12 35.84 -3.29
N TRP A 37 31.94 35.50 -2.30
CA TRP A 37 31.61 34.38 -1.41
C TRP A 37 30.41 34.77 -0.57
N ALA A 38 29.37 33.95 -0.60
CA ALA A 38 28.17 34.14 0.19
C ALA A 38 27.66 32.78 0.66
N GLN A 39 27.05 32.76 1.84
CA GLN A 39 26.30 31.57 2.27
C GLN A 39 25.08 31.39 1.36
N LEU A 40 24.84 30.17 0.88
CA LEU A 40 23.64 29.83 0.13
C LEU A 40 22.40 30.10 0.98
N GLN A 41 21.49 30.92 0.46
CA GLN A 41 20.20 31.27 1.04
C GLN A 41 19.08 30.59 0.26
N HIS A 42 17.95 30.39 0.91
CA HIS A 42 16.76 29.78 0.29
C HIS A 42 16.31 30.53 -0.96
N ALA A 43 16.41 31.86 -0.94
CA ALA A 43 16.00 32.74 -2.04
C ALA A 43 16.90 32.66 -3.29
N ASP A 44 18.03 31.95 -3.22
CA ASP A 44 18.96 31.81 -4.36
C ASP A 44 18.56 30.68 -5.31
N LEU A 45 17.67 29.80 -4.86
CA LEU A 45 17.07 28.77 -5.69
C LEU A 45 15.95 29.42 -6.52
N GLY A 46 16.30 29.85 -7.73
CA GLY A 46 15.32 30.38 -8.68
C GLY A 46 14.16 29.40 -8.88
N GLY A 47 12.92 29.90 -8.74
CA GLY A 47 11.72 29.07 -8.86
C GLY A 47 11.28 28.35 -7.58
N VAL A 48 11.91 28.65 -6.43
CA VAL A 48 11.49 28.15 -5.11
C VAL A 48 10.99 29.32 -4.23
N SER A 49 9.66 29.51 -4.16
CA SER A 49 8.97 30.42 -3.25
C SER A 49 8.83 29.85 -1.84
N THR A 50 8.58 30.73 -0.87
CA THR A 50 8.27 30.38 0.52
C THR A 50 7.14 29.35 0.56
N GLY A 51 7.42 28.15 1.10
CA GLY A 51 6.43 27.07 1.24
C GLY A 51 6.50 25.95 0.20
N GLN A 52 7.35 26.02 -0.84
CA GLN A 52 7.51 24.90 -1.79
C GLN A 52 8.18 23.64 -1.21
N HIS A 53 8.63 23.69 0.04
CA HIS A 53 9.12 22.55 0.82
C HIS A 53 8.02 21.91 1.72
N ARG A 54 6.77 22.39 1.63
CA ARG A 54 5.62 21.87 2.39
C ARG A 54 4.46 21.59 1.44
N GLU A 55 3.83 20.43 1.56
CA GLU A 55 2.55 20.12 0.89
C GLU A 55 1.51 21.18 1.32
N THR A 56 1.07 22.02 0.37
CA THR A 56 0.15 23.15 0.63
C THR A 56 -1.30 22.84 0.27
N ARG A 57 -1.58 21.67 -0.33
CA ARG A 57 -2.94 21.28 -0.70
C ARG A 57 -3.82 21.11 0.54
N PRO A 58 -5.05 21.67 0.59
CA PRO A 58 -5.96 21.48 1.71
C PRO A 58 -6.27 20.00 1.91
N PHE A 59 -6.03 19.48 3.12
CA PHE A 59 -6.48 18.16 3.53
C PHE A 59 -7.95 18.23 3.95
N LYS A 60 -8.76 17.33 3.42
CA LYS A 60 -10.19 17.19 3.68
C LYS A 60 -10.50 15.81 4.22
N VAL A 61 -11.57 15.72 5.01
CA VAL A 61 -12.04 14.45 5.58
C VAL A 61 -13.55 14.38 5.46
N SER A 62 -14.05 13.26 4.94
CA SER A 62 -15.44 12.83 5.13
C SER A 62 -15.48 11.87 6.30
N LYS A 63 -16.50 11.99 7.15
CA LYS A 63 -16.66 11.16 8.33
C LYS A 63 -18.07 10.58 8.42
N VAL A 64 -18.15 9.34 8.88
CA VAL A 64 -19.35 8.68 9.36
C VAL A 64 -19.19 8.53 10.87
N GLU A 65 -19.94 9.32 11.64
CA GLU A 65 -19.87 9.31 13.11
C GLU A 65 -20.60 8.13 13.74
N TYR A 66 -21.65 7.64 13.09
CA TYR A 66 -22.36 6.41 13.42
C TYR A 66 -23.36 6.14 12.30
N GLN A 67 -23.31 4.95 11.72
CA GLN A 67 -24.32 4.51 10.77
C GLN A 67 -24.71 3.06 11.02
N SER A 68 -26.02 2.78 11.07
CA SER A 68 -26.52 1.41 10.94
C SER A 68 -26.60 1.04 9.46
N VAL A 69 -25.88 0.01 9.05
CA VAL A 69 -25.88 -0.53 7.68
C VAL A 69 -26.58 -1.89 7.73
N LEU A 70 -27.74 -1.98 7.07
CA LEU A 70 -28.54 -3.20 7.03
C LEU A 70 -27.78 -4.36 6.36
N ALA A 71 -28.14 -5.59 6.71
CA ALA A 71 -27.64 -6.79 6.05
C ALA A 71 -27.82 -6.70 4.52
N GLY A 72 -26.76 -6.99 3.77
CA GLY A 72 -26.73 -6.90 2.29
C GLY A 72 -26.57 -5.49 1.71
N ALA A 73 -26.74 -4.44 2.52
CA ALA A 73 -26.77 -3.05 2.04
C ALA A 73 -25.39 -2.42 1.85
N TRP A 74 -25.35 -1.40 1.02
CA TRP A 74 -24.22 -0.49 0.86
C TRP A 74 -24.45 0.80 1.65
N HIS A 75 -23.36 1.40 2.11
CA HIS A 75 -23.34 2.76 2.64
C HIS A 75 -22.20 3.55 2.02
N THR A 76 -22.49 4.78 1.60
CA THR A 76 -21.53 5.69 0.99
C THR A 76 -20.87 6.56 2.07
N ILE A 77 -19.55 6.48 2.20
CA ILE A 77 -18.76 7.30 3.15
C ILE A 77 -18.49 8.69 2.56
N CYS A 78 -18.20 8.75 1.26
CA CYS A 78 -18.09 10.00 0.51
C CYS A 78 -18.46 9.80 -0.95
N ASP A 79 -18.99 10.86 -1.56
CA ASP A 79 -19.31 10.96 -2.98
C ASP A 79 -19.25 12.44 -3.38
N PHE A 80 -18.23 12.82 -4.14
CA PHE A 80 -18.03 14.21 -4.54
C PHE A 80 -17.27 14.33 -5.85
N SER A 81 -17.43 15.48 -6.50
CA SER A 81 -16.67 15.87 -7.68
C SER A 81 -15.57 16.86 -7.31
N SER A 82 -14.31 16.49 -7.56
CA SER A 82 -13.12 17.31 -7.36
C SER A 82 -11.94 16.69 -8.11
N VAL A 83 -10.85 17.43 -8.24
CA VAL A 83 -9.54 16.87 -8.57
C VAL A 83 -8.78 16.65 -7.27
N GLY A 84 -8.07 15.55 -7.12
CA GLY A 84 -7.37 15.30 -5.87
C GLY A 84 -6.73 13.93 -5.76
N GLU A 85 -6.34 13.61 -4.53
CA GLU A 85 -5.73 12.34 -4.17
C GLU A 85 -6.26 11.90 -2.80
N MET A 86 -6.92 10.76 -2.76
CA MET A 86 -7.23 10.10 -1.50
C MET A 86 -5.93 9.57 -0.93
N GLU A 87 -5.70 9.81 0.36
CA GLU A 87 -4.47 9.39 1.05
C GLU A 87 -4.73 8.51 2.26
N TYR A 88 -5.98 8.47 2.74
CA TYR A 88 -6.31 7.84 4.01
C TYR A 88 -7.73 7.26 4.02
N ILE A 89 -7.86 6.08 4.60
CA ILE A 89 -9.14 5.54 5.06
C ILE A 89 -8.96 4.90 6.44
N TRP A 90 -9.91 5.18 7.32
CA TRP A 90 -10.11 4.46 8.56
C TRP A 90 -11.56 4.06 8.70
N LEU A 91 -11.80 2.92 9.33
CA LEU A 91 -13.14 2.52 9.72
C LEU A 91 -13.13 1.67 10.98
N ALA A 92 -14.26 1.64 11.66
CA ALA A 92 -14.60 0.64 12.66
C ALA A 92 -15.97 0.07 12.32
N ILE A 93 -16.12 -1.24 12.48
CA ILE A 93 -17.35 -1.94 12.17
C ILE A 93 -17.64 -3.00 13.23
N ALA A 94 -18.90 -3.09 13.63
CA ALA A 94 -19.37 -4.07 14.60
C ALA A 94 -20.81 -4.49 14.25
N PRO A 95 -21.18 -5.77 14.39
CA PRO A 95 -22.56 -6.20 14.22
C PRO A 95 -23.46 -5.52 15.27
N SER A 96 -24.73 -5.28 14.91
CA SER A 96 -25.71 -4.64 15.81
C SER A 96 -26.19 -5.56 16.93
N SER A 97 -26.01 -6.87 16.76
CA SER A 97 -26.12 -7.90 17.81
C SER A 97 -24.73 -8.52 18.02
N THR A 98 -24.48 -9.18 19.14
CA THR A 98 -23.17 -9.78 19.48
C THR A 98 -23.10 -11.27 19.14
N PRO A 99 -22.87 -11.69 17.88
CA PRO A 99 -22.34 -13.02 17.62
C PRO A 99 -20.82 -13.00 17.79
N SER A 100 -20.27 -14.09 18.33
CA SER A 100 -18.86 -14.37 18.13
C SER A 100 -18.60 -14.58 16.64
N ASP A 101 -17.59 -13.92 16.10
CA ASP A 101 -17.22 -14.04 14.70
C ASP A 101 -15.72 -13.83 14.49
N PRO A 102 -14.95 -14.92 14.34
CA PRO A 102 -13.52 -14.84 14.08
C PRO A 102 -13.20 -14.25 12.70
N ASN A 103 -14.20 -14.11 11.80
CA ASN A 103 -14.03 -13.64 10.44
C ASN A 103 -14.76 -12.31 10.17
N CYS A 104 -14.96 -11.48 11.20
CA CYS A 104 -15.77 -10.27 11.06
C CYS A 104 -15.34 -9.35 9.89
N ALA A 105 -14.04 -9.18 9.61
CA ALA A 105 -13.55 -8.35 8.52
C ALA A 105 -13.90 -8.86 7.10
N TRP A 106 -14.28 -10.14 6.97
CA TRP A 106 -14.73 -10.75 5.71
C TRP A 106 -16.17 -10.42 5.36
N LYS A 107 -16.96 -10.12 6.39
CA LYS A 107 -18.39 -9.88 6.23
C LYS A 107 -18.69 -8.47 5.74
N TYR A 108 -17.66 -7.73 5.36
CA TYR A 108 -17.76 -6.36 4.89
C TYR A 108 -16.92 -6.16 3.63
N GLY A 109 -17.50 -5.47 2.66
CA GLY A 109 -16.85 -5.11 1.40
C GLY A 109 -16.46 -3.64 1.36
N LEU A 110 -15.46 -3.30 0.56
CA LEU A 110 -15.04 -1.95 0.22
C LEU A 110 -15.12 -1.76 -1.29
N LYS A 111 -15.72 -0.64 -1.69
CA LYS A 111 -15.69 -0.14 -3.06
C LYS A 111 -15.10 1.25 -3.09
N ILE A 112 -14.13 1.46 -3.98
CA ILE A 112 -13.59 2.78 -4.30
C ILE A 112 -13.74 3.00 -5.79
N THR A 113 -14.46 4.05 -6.17
CA THR A 113 -14.65 4.49 -7.55
C THR A 113 -13.99 5.86 -7.70
N ALA A 114 -13.07 5.98 -8.64
CA ALA A 114 -12.42 7.24 -8.99
C ALA A 114 -12.64 7.53 -10.46
N ASP A 115 -13.09 8.74 -10.77
CA ASP A 115 -13.43 9.18 -12.13
C ASP A 115 -14.47 8.30 -12.84
N GLY A 116 -15.49 7.89 -12.10
CA GLY A 116 -16.51 6.95 -12.59
C GLY A 116 -16.01 5.52 -12.84
N VAL A 117 -14.73 5.22 -12.59
CA VAL A 117 -14.13 3.90 -12.80
C VAL A 117 -13.87 3.21 -11.47
N LEU A 118 -14.30 1.96 -11.38
CA LEU A 118 -14.05 1.09 -10.23
C LEU A 118 -12.56 0.84 -10.08
N ARG A 119 -11.99 1.20 -8.92
CA ARG A 119 -10.56 1.03 -8.58
C ARG A 119 -10.32 -0.07 -7.58
N VAL A 120 -11.24 -0.22 -6.62
CA VAL A 120 -11.22 -1.24 -5.57
C VAL A 120 -12.60 -1.87 -5.48
N ASP A 121 -12.67 -3.20 -5.47
CA ASP A 121 -13.84 -3.99 -5.09
C ASP A 121 -13.34 -5.26 -4.38
N THR A 122 -13.40 -5.26 -3.05
CA THR A 122 -12.75 -6.29 -2.22
C THR A 122 -13.41 -6.41 -0.84
N GLN A 123 -12.98 -7.38 -0.06
CA GLN A 123 -13.33 -7.48 1.36
C GLN A 123 -12.40 -6.63 2.22
N LEU A 124 -12.90 -6.10 3.34
CA LEU A 124 -12.08 -5.26 4.23
C LEU A 124 -10.84 -6.02 4.72
N GLY A 125 -10.98 -7.31 5.04
CA GLY A 125 -9.86 -8.17 5.42
C GLY A 125 -8.72 -8.12 4.42
N ASN A 126 -9.00 -8.20 3.11
CA ASN A 126 -7.96 -8.18 2.10
C ASN A 126 -7.32 -6.80 1.97
N PHE A 127 -8.14 -5.75 1.88
CA PHE A 127 -7.65 -4.38 1.70
C PHE A 127 -6.78 -3.91 2.87
N PHE A 128 -7.10 -4.35 4.09
CA PHE A 128 -6.39 -3.98 5.32
C PHE A 128 -5.40 -5.05 5.79
N CYS A 129 -5.16 -6.11 5.01
CA CYS A 129 -4.28 -7.22 5.38
C CYS A 129 -4.65 -7.91 6.72
N SER A 130 -5.94 -8.00 7.02
CA SER A 130 -6.54 -8.62 8.22
C SER A 130 -7.41 -9.83 7.89
N THR A 131 -7.20 -10.43 6.72
CA THR A 131 -7.82 -11.67 6.28
C THR A 131 -7.70 -12.76 7.36
N PHE A 132 -8.75 -13.55 7.54
CA PHE A 132 -9.01 -14.50 8.67
C PHE A 132 -9.06 -13.91 10.08
N GLY A 133 -9.36 -12.61 10.22
CA GLY A 133 -9.47 -11.97 11.53
C GLY A 133 -8.13 -11.91 12.25
N SER A 134 -7.14 -11.29 11.60
CA SER A 134 -5.82 -11.07 12.18
C SER A 134 -5.93 -10.38 13.56
N PRO A 135 -5.14 -10.79 14.57
CA PRO A 135 -5.03 -10.06 15.84
C PRO A 135 -4.64 -8.60 15.61
N LYS A 136 -4.73 -7.74 16.63
CA LYS A 136 -4.36 -6.32 16.52
C LYS A 136 -2.89 -6.16 16.11
N TRP A 137 -2.63 -5.25 15.17
CA TRP A 137 -1.29 -4.94 14.65
C TRP A 137 -1.30 -3.56 13.99
N THR A 138 -0.15 -2.91 13.89
CA THR A 138 -0.03 -1.55 13.32
C THR A 138 1.31 -1.36 12.62
N THR A 139 1.29 -0.62 11.52
CA THR A 139 2.46 -0.07 10.83
C THR A 139 2.23 1.42 10.56
N ASN A 140 3.17 2.13 9.94
CA ASN A 140 2.93 3.51 9.54
C ASN A 140 1.90 3.63 8.39
N HIS A 141 1.62 2.54 7.65
CA HIS A 141 0.79 2.59 6.43
C HIS A 141 -0.52 1.82 6.52
N VAL A 142 -0.60 0.77 7.32
CA VAL A 142 -1.80 -0.06 7.46
C VAL A 142 -1.85 -0.73 8.83
N GLY A 143 -3.03 -0.98 9.35
CA GLY A 143 -3.16 -1.72 10.59
C GLY A 143 -4.58 -2.08 10.98
N CYS A 144 -4.66 -2.94 11.98
CA CYS A 144 -5.86 -3.33 12.70
C CYS A 144 -5.74 -2.85 14.16
N THR A 145 -6.39 -1.73 14.48
CA THR A 145 -6.30 -1.10 15.82
C THR A 145 -7.25 -1.74 16.83
N TYR A 146 -8.29 -2.43 16.35
CA TYR A 146 -9.21 -3.18 17.21
C TYR A 146 -9.65 -4.46 16.51
N MET A 147 -9.71 -5.56 17.27
CA MET A 147 -10.26 -6.83 16.85
C MET A 147 -10.88 -7.50 18.08
N SER A 148 -12.16 -7.89 18.00
CA SER A 148 -12.87 -8.66 19.02
C SER A 148 -13.64 -9.79 18.35
N ILE A 149 -13.15 -11.02 18.54
CA ILE A 149 -13.85 -12.23 18.09
C ILE A 149 -15.20 -12.34 18.80
N ALA A 150 -15.25 -12.09 20.11
CA ALA A 150 -16.48 -12.22 20.90
C ALA A 150 -17.60 -11.28 20.43
N ASN A 151 -17.22 -10.08 19.96
CA ASN A 151 -18.19 -9.05 19.54
C ASN A 151 -18.31 -8.94 18.01
N GLY A 152 -17.55 -9.72 17.24
CA GLY A 152 -17.46 -9.61 15.78
C GLY A 152 -17.05 -8.21 15.30
N ALA A 153 -16.26 -7.48 16.09
CA ALA A 153 -15.97 -6.07 15.85
C ALA A 153 -14.51 -5.85 15.47
N SER A 154 -14.25 -4.93 14.55
CA SER A 154 -12.90 -4.59 14.11
C SER A 154 -12.74 -3.12 13.73
N SER A 155 -11.52 -2.62 13.78
CA SER A 155 -11.15 -1.29 13.29
C SER A 155 -9.82 -1.33 12.57
N HIS A 156 -9.76 -0.62 11.44
CA HIS A 156 -8.64 -0.65 10.53
C HIS A 156 -8.32 0.76 10.01
N TYR A 157 -7.07 0.97 9.62
CA TYR A 157 -6.68 2.11 8.81
C TYR A 157 -5.76 1.68 7.67
N ARG A 158 -5.72 2.50 6.64
CA ARG A 158 -4.72 2.42 5.58
C ARG A 158 -4.44 3.80 5.01
N TYR A 159 -3.16 4.11 4.86
CA TYR A 159 -2.65 5.19 4.03
C TYR A 159 -2.35 4.65 2.65
N VAL A 160 -3.00 5.21 1.63
CA VAL A 160 -2.90 4.77 0.24
C VAL A 160 -3.19 5.94 -0.68
N SER A 161 -2.33 6.15 -1.66
CA SER A 161 -2.52 7.20 -2.67
C SER A 161 -3.46 6.69 -3.77
N ILE A 162 -4.63 7.32 -3.92
CA ILE A 162 -5.56 7.04 -5.02
C ILE A 162 -5.88 8.37 -5.70
N PRO A 163 -5.17 8.71 -6.78
CA PRO A 163 -5.45 9.91 -7.56
C PRO A 163 -6.81 9.84 -8.26
N PHE A 164 -7.47 10.99 -8.36
CA PHE A 164 -8.72 11.17 -9.11
C PHE A 164 -8.75 12.56 -9.77
N SER A 165 -9.29 12.63 -10.98
CA SER A 165 -9.29 13.84 -11.80
C SER A 165 -10.63 14.58 -11.84
N SER A 166 -11.71 13.95 -11.40
CA SER A 166 -13.08 14.43 -11.56
C SER A 166 -14.01 14.04 -10.41
N SER A 167 -13.84 12.86 -9.81
CA SER A 167 -14.71 12.40 -8.72
C SER A 167 -14.10 11.29 -7.89
N LEU A 168 -14.48 11.23 -6.62
CA LEU A 168 -14.22 10.11 -5.71
C LEU A 168 -15.51 9.65 -5.04
N LYS A 169 -15.73 8.33 -5.04
CA LYS A 169 -16.79 7.68 -4.27
C LYS A 169 -16.23 6.49 -3.50
N VAL A 170 -16.48 6.45 -2.19
CA VAL A 170 -16.06 5.35 -1.30
C VAL A 170 -17.27 4.77 -0.59
N GLU A 171 -17.43 3.46 -0.65
CA GLU A 171 -18.60 2.74 -0.13
C GLU A 171 -18.19 1.49 0.64
N VAL A 172 -18.94 1.18 1.70
CA VAL A 172 -18.81 -0.06 2.47
C VAL A 172 -20.08 -0.89 2.31
N ARG A 173 -19.92 -2.19 2.09
CA ARG A 173 -21.02 -3.15 2.02
C ARG A 173 -21.06 -3.99 3.29
N ASN A 174 -22.23 -4.19 3.86
CA ASN A 174 -22.47 -5.26 4.82
C ASN A 174 -22.90 -6.53 4.07
N VAL A 175 -22.05 -7.55 4.01
CA VAL A 175 -22.39 -8.85 3.41
C VAL A 175 -22.76 -9.91 4.45
N SER A 176 -22.83 -9.52 5.73
CA SER A 176 -23.37 -10.39 6.78
C SER A 176 -24.89 -10.53 6.70
N ASN A 177 -25.43 -11.43 7.52
CA ASN A 177 -26.87 -11.65 7.71
C ASN A 177 -27.49 -10.79 8.83
N VAL A 178 -26.71 -9.90 9.45
CA VAL A 178 -27.17 -8.98 10.52
C VAL A 178 -26.82 -7.54 10.15
N SER A 179 -27.51 -6.56 10.71
CA SER A 179 -27.09 -5.16 10.54
C SER A 179 -25.75 -4.92 11.25
N CYS A 180 -25.00 -3.90 10.82
CA CYS A 180 -23.77 -3.49 11.48
C CYS A 180 -23.76 -1.98 11.76
N MET A 181 -23.02 -1.59 12.78
CA MET A 181 -22.67 -0.22 13.10
C MET A 181 -21.35 0.10 12.40
N LEU A 182 -21.31 1.22 11.67
CA LEU A 182 -20.16 1.72 10.93
C LEU A 182 -19.74 3.08 11.48
N TRP A 183 -18.44 3.21 11.72
CA TRP A 183 -17.73 4.48 11.85
C TRP A 183 -16.67 4.51 10.76
N ALA A 184 -16.49 5.65 10.10
CA ALA A 184 -15.53 5.75 9.02
C ALA A 184 -14.98 7.15 8.84
N GLN A 185 -13.78 7.23 8.26
CA GLN A 185 -13.14 8.44 7.80
C GLN A 185 -12.44 8.16 6.48
N VAL A 186 -12.62 9.06 5.51
CA VAL A 186 -11.83 9.07 4.26
C VAL A 186 -11.19 10.45 4.14
N GLY A 187 -9.87 10.46 4.02
CA GLY A 187 -9.06 11.67 3.92
C GLY A 187 -8.44 11.84 2.53
N TRP A 188 -8.44 13.06 2.02
CA TRP A 188 -7.87 13.39 0.70
C TRP A 188 -7.31 14.81 0.66
N HIS A 189 -6.45 15.07 -0.32
CA HIS A 189 -6.04 16.43 -0.69
C HIS A 189 -6.79 16.88 -1.94
N ASP A 190 -7.30 18.12 -1.92
CA ASP A 190 -7.79 18.77 -3.14
C ASP A 190 -6.62 19.27 -4.00
N GLY A 191 -6.80 19.24 -5.32
CA GLY A 191 -5.80 19.69 -6.27
C GLY A 191 -4.81 18.59 -6.66
N THR A 192 -4.18 18.78 -7.82
CA THR A 192 -3.12 17.89 -8.30
C THR A 192 -1.84 18.13 -7.51
N LYS A 193 -1.21 17.05 -7.01
CA LYS A 193 0.16 17.08 -6.50
C LYS A 193 1.06 17.62 -7.63
N SER A 194 1.97 18.56 -7.34
CA SER A 194 2.87 19.17 -8.34
C SER A 194 3.93 18.21 -8.89
N TYR A 195 3.99 16.98 -8.37
CA TYR A 195 4.78 15.89 -8.93
C TYR A 195 4.18 15.47 -10.27
N PRO A 196 4.97 14.85 -11.18
CA PRO A 196 4.39 14.20 -12.34
C PRO A 196 3.60 12.99 -11.84
N LEU A 197 2.37 13.20 -11.40
CA LEU A 197 1.30 12.20 -11.33
C LEU A 197 0.90 11.77 -12.75
N GLY A 198 1.87 11.71 -13.67
CA GLY A 198 1.69 11.39 -15.08
C GLY A 198 0.77 10.18 -15.17
N ASN A 199 -0.49 10.45 -15.53
CA ASN A 199 -1.55 9.49 -15.73
C ASN A 199 -1.53 8.25 -14.81
N LYS A 200 -1.18 8.38 -13.52
CA LYS A 200 -1.15 7.24 -12.60
C LYS A 200 -2.57 6.89 -12.23
N ILE A 201 -2.99 5.69 -12.58
CA ILE A 201 -4.32 5.16 -12.31
C ILE A 201 -4.18 4.00 -11.33
N PHE A 202 -4.67 4.17 -10.10
CA PHE A 202 -4.66 3.09 -9.11
C PHE A 202 -5.56 1.93 -9.56
N ARG A 203 -5.08 0.71 -9.40
CA ARG A 203 -5.76 -0.53 -9.75
C ARG A 203 -5.59 -1.55 -8.63
N THR A 204 -6.58 -2.40 -8.48
CA THR A 204 -6.45 -3.64 -7.73
C THR A 204 -6.83 -4.85 -8.56
N THR A 205 -6.21 -5.98 -8.26
CA THR A 205 -6.73 -7.29 -8.64
C THR A 205 -7.04 -8.05 -7.37
N THR A 206 -8.32 -8.40 -7.19
CA THR A 206 -8.80 -9.16 -6.05
C THR A 206 -9.25 -10.53 -6.51
N LYS A 207 -8.82 -11.57 -5.80
CA LYS A 207 -9.30 -12.93 -5.98
C LYS A 207 -9.69 -13.51 -4.63
N LEU A 208 -10.88 -14.09 -4.58
CA LEU A 208 -11.47 -14.65 -3.36
C LEU A 208 -11.56 -16.17 -3.50
N ALA A 209 -11.28 -16.87 -2.39
CA ALA A 209 -11.50 -18.30 -2.14
C ALA A 209 -11.30 -19.20 -3.36
N GLN A 210 -10.05 -19.53 -3.66
CA GLN A 210 -9.75 -20.58 -4.64
C GLN A 210 -8.99 -21.72 -3.97
N SER A 211 -9.47 -22.95 -4.14
CA SER A 211 -8.72 -24.12 -3.72
C SER A 211 -7.59 -24.40 -4.70
N VAL A 212 -6.43 -24.78 -4.19
CA VAL A 212 -5.24 -25.05 -4.99
C VAL A 212 -4.69 -26.41 -4.57
N THR A 213 -4.59 -27.34 -5.51
CA THR A 213 -4.02 -28.67 -5.25
C THR A 213 -2.54 -28.58 -4.96
N GLN A 214 -1.99 -29.60 -4.31
CA GLN A 214 -0.55 -29.74 -4.05
C GLN A 214 0.28 -29.37 -5.29
N TYR A 215 1.29 -28.50 -5.12
CA TYR A 215 2.23 -28.04 -6.16
C TYR A 215 1.64 -27.28 -7.35
N ALA A 216 0.32 -27.13 -7.40
CA ALA A 216 -0.30 -26.31 -8.44
C ALA A 216 -0.03 -24.84 -8.17
N SER A 217 -0.02 -24.08 -9.27
CA SER A 217 0.16 -22.64 -9.21
C SER A 217 -1.18 -21.91 -9.10
N TYR A 218 -1.10 -20.70 -8.59
CA TYR A 218 -2.19 -19.76 -8.44
C TYR A 218 -1.69 -18.38 -8.83
N THR A 219 -2.29 -17.81 -9.85
CA THR A 219 -1.92 -16.48 -10.33
C THR A 219 -2.60 -15.41 -9.48
N LEU A 220 -1.85 -14.57 -8.80
CA LEU A 220 -2.38 -13.46 -7.98
C LEU A 220 -2.88 -12.33 -8.89
N VAL A 221 -2.10 -11.98 -9.90
CA VAL A 221 -2.41 -10.97 -10.93
C VAL A 221 -1.85 -11.39 -12.28
N ASP A 222 -2.55 -11.05 -13.35
CA ASP A 222 -2.08 -11.18 -14.73
C ASP A 222 -2.55 -9.92 -15.51
N VAL A 223 -1.69 -8.90 -15.54
CA VAL A 223 -1.95 -7.66 -16.27
C VAL A 223 -1.60 -7.88 -17.73
N SER A 224 -2.60 -7.68 -18.59
CA SER A 224 -2.51 -7.89 -20.03
C SER A 224 -1.29 -7.21 -20.68
N PRO A 225 -0.74 -7.78 -21.77
CA PRO A 225 0.29 -7.14 -22.58
C PRO A 225 -0.10 -5.75 -23.08
N GLY A 226 0.86 -4.84 -23.13
CA GLY A 226 0.71 -3.45 -23.58
C GLY A 226 0.30 -2.46 -22.48
N VAL A 227 0.23 -2.89 -21.22
CA VAL A 227 -0.07 -2.02 -20.08
C VAL A 227 1.23 -1.66 -19.36
N ARG A 228 1.51 -0.37 -19.23
CA ARG A 228 2.59 0.16 -18.42
C ARG A 228 2.11 0.45 -17.00
N GLY A 229 2.98 0.28 -16.00
CA GLY A 229 2.62 0.53 -14.63
C GLY A 229 3.71 0.26 -13.60
N ARG A 230 3.29 0.21 -12.34
CA ARG A 230 4.15 0.01 -11.17
C ARG A 230 3.44 -0.83 -10.12
N LEU A 231 4.03 -1.94 -9.70
CA LEU A 231 3.55 -2.76 -8.60
C LEU A 231 3.83 -2.08 -7.26
N GLN A 232 2.78 -1.87 -6.46
CA GLN A 232 2.82 -1.25 -5.13
C GLN A 232 2.85 -2.27 -4.00
N GLY A 233 2.36 -3.48 -4.24
CA GLY A 233 2.41 -4.53 -3.25
C GLY A 233 1.34 -5.58 -3.48
N PHE A 234 1.36 -6.60 -2.64
CA PHE A 234 0.39 -7.67 -2.66
C PHE A 234 0.21 -8.28 -1.27
N MET A 235 -0.95 -8.86 -1.06
CA MET A 235 -1.29 -9.67 0.10
C MET A 235 -1.70 -11.05 -0.37
N LEU A 236 -1.29 -12.06 0.40
CA LEU A 236 -1.66 -13.44 0.22
C LEU A 236 -2.19 -13.97 1.54
N ALA A 237 -3.38 -14.55 1.53
CA ALA A 237 -3.92 -15.29 2.64
C ALA A 237 -4.28 -16.72 2.21
N VAL A 238 -3.91 -17.68 3.04
CA VAL A 238 -3.98 -19.11 2.75
C VAL A 238 -4.64 -19.84 3.91
N ASP A 239 -5.65 -20.65 3.59
CA ASP A 239 -6.30 -21.64 4.46
C ASP A 239 -5.75 -23.02 4.08
N GLY A 240 -4.58 -23.37 4.61
CA GLY A 240 -3.82 -24.57 4.23
C GLY A 240 -4.19 -25.80 5.04
N ASN A 241 -4.35 -26.95 4.40
CA ASN A 241 -4.70 -28.18 5.10
C ASN A 241 -3.46 -28.86 5.71
N ALA A 242 -3.62 -29.41 6.92
CA ALA A 242 -2.71 -30.28 7.67
C ALA A 242 -1.42 -29.65 8.22
N ASN A 243 -0.80 -28.68 7.55
CA ASN A 243 0.46 -28.07 8.03
C ASN A 243 0.77 -26.70 7.38
N TRP A 244 1.92 -26.11 7.77
CA TRP A 244 2.44 -24.83 7.24
C TRP A 244 3.23 -24.94 5.93
N THR A 245 3.40 -26.12 5.34
CA THR A 245 4.33 -26.32 4.22
C THR A 245 3.82 -25.76 2.89
N PHE A 246 2.58 -25.23 2.85
CA PHE A 246 2.19 -24.29 1.78
C PHE A 246 3.13 -23.08 1.70
N LEU A 247 3.86 -22.76 2.78
CA LEU A 247 4.86 -21.71 2.81
C LEU A 247 6.12 -22.07 2.00
N GLU A 248 6.37 -23.33 1.69
CA GLU A 248 7.53 -23.73 0.86
C GLU A 248 7.31 -23.42 -0.63
N GLY A 249 6.13 -22.94 -0.99
CA GLY A 249 5.79 -22.63 -2.36
C GLY A 249 6.45 -21.35 -2.84
N ASN A 250 7.07 -21.42 -4.02
CA ASN A 250 7.72 -20.25 -4.60
C ASN A 250 6.72 -19.13 -4.89
N ILE A 251 7.23 -17.89 -4.89
CA ILE A 251 6.54 -16.75 -5.51
C ILE A 251 7.38 -16.23 -6.66
N GLU A 252 6.78 -16.22 -7.85
CA GLU A 252 7.39 -15.72 -9.08
C GLU A 252 6.74 -14.40 -9.50
N ILE A 253 7.57 -13.41 -9.86
CA ILE A 253 7.12 -12.16 -10.47
C ILE A 253 7.71 -12.07 -11.88
N TRP A 254 6.80 -12.03 -12.84
CA TRP A 254 7.07 -11.89 -14.26
C TRP A 254 6.81 -10.45 -14.69
N ILE A 255 7.83 -9.80 -15.23
CA ILE A 255 7.79 -8.42 -15.72
C ILE A 255 8.05 -8.46 -17.21
N ASP A 256 7.16 -7.86 -17.99
CA ASP A 256 7.31 -7.74 -19.46
C ASP A 256 7.60 -9.10 -20.14
N GLY A 257 6.85 -10.14 -19.73
CA GLY A 257 6.96 -11.50 -20.24
C GLY A 257 8.13 -12.33 -19.71
N THR A 258 9.00 -11.76 -18.87
CA THR A 258 10.20 -12.43 -18.34
C THR A 258 10.06 -12.70 -16.85
N LYS A 259 10.42 -13.89 -16.37
CA LYS A 259 10.55 -14.15 -14.93
C LYS A 259 11.73 -13.35 -14.39
N THR A 260 11.44 -12.29 -13.64
CA THR A 260 12.46 -11.35 -13.16
C THR A 260 12.79 -11.59 -11.70
N ILE A 261 11.82 -12.02 -10.91
CA ILE A 261 11.99 -12.26 -9.47
C ILE A 261 11.42 -13.63 -9.15
N GLU A 262 12.15 -14.37 -8.32
CA GLU A 262 11.74 -15.64 -7.75
C GLU A 262 12.15 -15.67 -6.29
N TYR A 263 11.18 -15.95 -5.42
CA TYR A 263 11.42 -16.22 -4.01
C TYR A 263 11.28 -17.73 -3.78
N PRO A 264 12.27 -18.38 -3.16
CA PRO A 264 12.33 -19.84 -3.02
C PRO A 264 11.40 -20.40 -1.92
N GLY A 265 10.59 -19.52 -1.32
CA GLY A 265 9.57 -19.82 -0.34
C GLY A 265 8.58 -18.66 -0.27
N THR A 266 7.36 -18.97 0.13
CA THR A 266 6.30 -18.00 0.33
C THR A 266 6.68 -17.08 1.48
N GLU A 267 7.20 -17.59 2.60
CA GLU A 267 7.64 -16.72 3.69
C GLU A 267 8.76 -15.78 3.26
N ASP A 268 9.67 -16.24 2.41
CA ASP A 268 10.81 -15.45 1.92
C ASP A 268 10.32 -14.26 1.09
N ALA A 269 9.28 -14.47 0.29
CA ALA A 269 8.61 -13.40 -0.45
C ALA A 269 8.02 -12.32 0.47
N PHE A 270 7.76 -12.64 1.74
CA PHE A 270 7.24 -11.73 2.76
C PHE A 270 8.27 -11.39 3.85
N LEU A 271 9.57 -11.61 3.57
CA LEU A 271 10.71 -11.34 4.47
C LEU A 271 10.69 -12.15 5.77
N GLY A 272 9.91 -13.23 5.80
CA GLY A 272 9.97 -14.26 6.82
C GLY A 272 11.15 -15.20 6.63
N ALA A 273 11.26 -16.14 7.54
CA ALA A 273 12.14 -17.29 7.44
C ALA A 273 11.56 -18.42 8.31
N PHE A 274 11.82 -19.67 7.93
CA PHE A 274 11.46 -20.86 8.72
C PHE A 274 9.99 -20.85 9.13
N TYR A 275 9.07 -20.69 8.17
CA TYR A 275 7.62 -20.67 8.41
C TYR A 275 7.14 -19.59 9.39
N PHE A 276 7.90 -18.50 9.59
CA PHE A 276 7.67 -17.51 10.66
C PHE A 276 7.69 -18.08 12.09
N GLY A 277 8.29 -19.27 12.29
CA GLY A 277 8.15 -20.05 13.52
C GLY A 277 8.77 -19.41 14.77
N GLN A 278 9.80 -18.57 14.60
CA GLN A 278 10.48 -17.93 15.74
C GLN A 278 9.99 -16.50 16.01
N VAL A 279 9.71 -15.73 14.96
CA VAL A 279 9.29 -14.33 15.08
C VAL A 279 8.18 -14.04 14.08
N LYS A 280 7.02 -13.65 14.62
CA LYS A 280 5.98 -12.97 13.85
C LYS A 280 6.30 -11.48 13.90
N PHE A 281 6.39 -10.85 12.73
CA PHE A 281 6.65 -9.42 12.64
C PHE A 281 5.65 -8.74 11.71
N GLN A 282 5.47 -7.46 11.94
CA GLN A 282 4.74 -6.54 11.07
C GLN A 282 5.60 -5.29 10.92
N THR A 283 5.99 -4.97 9.69
CA THR A 283 6.78 -3.79 9.36
C THR A 283 6.08 -3.00 8.27
N ASP A 284 6.51 -1.76 8.03
CA ASP A 284 5.97 -0.94 6.94
C ASP A 284 6.04 -1.60 5.54
N ARG A 285 6.97 -2.55 5.35
CA ARG A 285 7.22 -3.19 4.04
C ARG A 285 6.68 -4.61 3.92
N ALA A 286 6.67 -5.38 5.00
CA ALA A 286 6.18 -6.75 4.94
C ALA A 286 5.84 -7.29 6.33
N GLY A 287 5.13 -8.41 6.35
CA GLY A 287 4.96 -9.20 7.55
C GLY A 287 3.84 -10.22 7.46
N MET A 288 3.60 -10.87 8.59
CA MET A 288 2.55 -11.87 8.77
C MET A 288 1.57 -11.37 9.84
N THR A 289 0.33 -11.15 9.45
CA THR A 289 -0.71 -10.62 10.34
C THR A 289 -1.55 -11.74 10.96
N LYS A 290 -1.63 -12.91 10.30
CA LYS A 290 -2.26 -14.12 10.83
C LYS A 290 -1.32 -15.30 10.70
N GLN A 291 -1.15 -16.03 11.80
CA GLN A 291 -0.55 -17.36 11.85
C GLN A 291 -1.22 -18.14 12.97
N HIS A 292 -2.27 -18.89 12.64
CA HIS A 292 -3.02 -19.68 13.60
C HIS A 292 -3.71 -20.84 12.89
N THR A 293 -4.15 -21.86 13.62
CA THR A 293 -5.09 -22.85 13.07
C THR A 293 -6.53 -22.32 13.08
N ARG A 294 -7.41 -22.82 12.22
CA ARG A 294 -8.81 -22.38 12.18
C ARG A 294 -9.49 -22.77 13.51
N THR A 295 -10.41 -21.93 13.98
CA THR A 295 -11.07 -22.14 15.28
C THR A 295 -12.07 -23.30 15.25
N ASP A 296 -12.70 -23.53 14.09
CA ASP A 296 -13.64 -24.63 13.85
C ASP A 296 -12.97 -25.92 13.32
N ASP A 297 -11.75 -25.83 12.79
CA ASP A 297 -10.95 -26.97 12.37
C ASP A 297 -9.45 -26.73 12.63
N THR A 298 -8.92 -27.39 13.67
CA THR A 298 -7.52 -27.24 14.05
C THR A 298 -6.53 -27.88 13.08
N ASN A 299 -7.01 -28.65 12.09
CA ASN A 299 -6.15 -29.21 11.03
C ASN A 299 -5.93 -28.20 9.90
N VAL A 300 -6.63 -27.07 9.89
CA VAL A 300 -6.47 -26.04 8.87
C VAL A 300 -5.64 -24.89 9.42
N TYR A 301 -4.59 -24.51 8.70
CA TYR A 301 -3.57 -23.54 9.06
C TYR A 301 -3.76 -22.24 8.26
N GLN A 302 -4.03 -21.15 8.97
CA GLN A 302 -4.35 -19.84 8.42
C GLN A 302 -3.16 -18.89 8.46
N GLY A 303 -2.65 -18.55 7.29
CA GLY A 303 -1.63 -17.53 7.08
C GLY A 303 -2.22 -16.30 6.38
N THR A 304 -1.89 -15.09 6.86
CA THR A 304 -2.14 -13.83 6.13
C THR A 304 -0.86 -13.02 6.12
N MET A 305 -0.34 -12.74 4.93
CA MET A 305 0.95 -12.09 4.72
C MET A 305 0.81 -10.94 3.72
N TYR A 306 1.64 -9.90 3.88
CA TYR A 306 1.65 -8.77 2.98
C TYR A 306 3.06 -8.32 2.64
N ARG A 307 3.21 -7.73 1.45
CA ARG A 307 4.40 -7.01 1.01
C ARG A 307 4.01 -5.74 0.30
N PHE A 308 4.59 -4.62 0.72
CA PHE A 308 4.48 -3.31 0.11
C PHE A 308 5.82 -2.85 -0.43
N TYR A 309 5.77 -2.17 -1.56
CA TYR A 309 6.85 -1.39 -2.13
C TYR A 309 6.48 0.08 -1.91
N LEU A 310 7.20 0.75 -1.00
CA LEU A 310 6.89 2.12 -0.62
C LEU A 310 7.09 3.08 -1.82
N GLU A 311 6.61 4.31 -1.70
CA GLU A 311 6.76 5.31 -2.76
C GLU A 311 8.23 5.48 -3.15
N GLY A 312 8.53 5.33 -4.45
CA GLY A 312 9.89 5.34 -5.00
C GLY A 312 10.58 3.97 -5.05
N GLU A 313 10.03 2.96 -4.37
CA GLU A 313 10.52 1.57 -4.36
C GLU A 313 9.67 0.64 -5.24
N GLU A 314 8.65 1.16 -5.93
CA GLU A 314 7.74 0.34 -6.73
C GLU A 314 8.46 -0.40 -7.85
N ILE A 315 8.00 -1.62 -8.16
CA ILE A 315 8.55 -2.39 -9.27
C ILE A 315 7.87 -1.93 -10.58
N PRO A 316 8.60 -1.29 -11.51
CA PRO A 316 8.03 -0.84 -12.78
C PRO A 316 7.85 -2.01 -13.75
N PHE A 317 6.85 -1.90 -14.62
CA PHE A 317 6.64 -2.76 -15.78
C PHE A 317 6.18 -1.93 -16.98
N ASN A 318 6.62 -2.24 -18.19
CA ASN A 318 6.33 -1.43 -19.39
C ASN A 318 5.18 -1.99 -20.24
N SER A 319 4.87 -3.26 -20.09
CA SER A 319 3.95 -3.99 -20.95
C SER A 319 3.11 -5.02 -20.22
N SER A 320 3.62 -5.72 -19.21
CA SER A 320 2.85 -6.74 -18.49
C SER A 320 3.42 -7.01 -17.10
N LEU A 321 2.56 -7.46 -16.19
CA LEU A 321 2.91 -7.90 -14.85
C LEU A 321 2.14 -9.17 -14.52
N LYS A 322 2.83 -10.23 -14.09
CA LYS A 322 2.17 -11.44 -13.57
C LYS A 322 2.86 -11.89 -12.28
N ILE A 323 2.06 -12.19 -11.26
CA ILE A 323 2.55 -12.75 -9.98
C ILE A 323 1.92 -14.12 -9.79
N VAL A 324 2.74 -15.12 -9.50
CA VAL A 324 2.32 -16.51 -9.34
C VAL A 324 2.82 -17.03 -7.99
N TRP A 325 1.95 -17.71 -7.26
CA TRP A 325 2.28 -18.47 -6.05
C TRP A 325 2.07 -19.96 -6.32
N TYR A 326 2.86 -20.83 -5.70
CA TYR A 326 2.71 -22.28 -5.80
C TYR A 326 2.30 -22.86 -4.45
N ASN A 327 1.45 -23.89 -4.43
CA ASN A 327 1.08 -24.55 -3.19
C ASN A 327 2.15 -25.55 -2.73
N GLY A 328 3.18 -25.03 -2.06
CA GLY A 328 4.38 -25.77 -1.66
C GLY A 328 5.27 -26.17 -2.83
N GLU A 329 6.38 -26.86 -2.53
CA GLU A 329 7.39 -27.28 -3.51
C GLU A 329 7.77 -28.75 -3.31
N SER A 330 7.98 -29.47 -4.40
CA SER A 330 8.30 -30.91 -4.33
C SER A 330 9.66 -31.13 -3.66
N GLY A 331 9.70 -31.98 -2.63
CA GLY A 331 10.93 -32.32 -1.90
C GLY A 331 11.30 -31.35 -0.78
N HIS A 332 10.51 -30.30 -0.52
CA HIS A 332 10.73 -29.30 0.53
C HIS A 332 9.60 -29.35 1.57
N GLY A 333 9.43 -30.50 2.23
CA GLY A 333 8.26 -30.76 3.07
C GLY A 333 7.01 -30.97 2.20
N GLU A 334 6.17 -31.93 2.58
CA GLU A 334 4.99 -32.27 1.78
C GLU A 334 3.79 -31.41 2.23
N PRO A 335 3.36 -30.40 1.44
CA PRO A 335 2.07 -29.73 1.64
C PRO A 335 0.95 -30.74 1.74
N GLY A 336 -0.01 -30.46 2.63
CA GLY A 336 -1.27 -31.19 2.61
C GLY A 336 -1.85 -31.18 1.20
N ASN A 337 -2.56 -32.24 0.83
CA ASN A 337 -3.00 -32.51 -0.55
C ASN A 337 -3.66 -31.30 -1.25
N ILE A 338 -4.35 -30.44 -0.49
CA ILE A 338 -5.09 -29.28 -0.99
C ILE A 338 -4.97 -28.12 0.00
N VAL A 339 -4.77 -26.91 -0.51
CA VAL A 339 -5.11 -25.67 0.19
C VAL A 339 -6.58 -25.36 -0.09
N GLU A 340 -7.37 -25.19 0.98
CA GLU A 340 -8.82 -25.08 0.91
C GLU A 340 -9.26 -23.73 0.34
N GLY A 341 -8.53 -22.66 0.69
CA GLY A 341 -8.82 -21.32 0.21
C GLY A 341 -7.60 -20.43 0.13
N VAL A 342 -7.34 -19.90 -1.07
CA VAL A 342 -6.38 -18.84 -1.34
C VAL A 342 -7.12 -17.54 -1.63
N TYR A 343 -6.63 -16.46 -1.05
CA TYR A 343 -7.14 -15.11 -1.20
C TYR A 343 -5.99 -14.18 -1.49
N SER A 344 -6.17 -13.29 -2.45
CA SER A 344 -5.11 -12.36 -2.80
C SER A 344 -5.66 -11.01 -3.19
N GLU A 345 -4.89 -9.98 -2.88
CA GLU A 345 -5.10 -8.64 -3.39
C GLU A 345 -3.75 -8.06 -3.84
N VAL A 346 -3.70 -7.58 -5.07
CA VAL A 346 -2.52 -6.92 -5.64
C VAL A 346 -2.86 -5.47 -5.93
N TRP A 347 -2.00 -4.55 -5.48
CA TRP A 347 -2.14 -3.12 -5.68
C TRP A 347 -1.08 -2.64 -6.67
N TYR A 348 -1.48 -1.86 -7.66
CA TYR A 348 -0.56 -1.32 -8.67
C TYR A 348 -1.13 -0.05 -9.30
N TYR A 349 -0.26 0.74 -9.93
CA TYR A 349 -0.67 1.81 -10.82
C TYR A 349 -0.53 1.36 -12.27
N THR A 350 -1.46 1.77 -13.12
CA THR A 350 -1.25 1.80 -14.57
C THR A 350 -0.95 3.23 -15.00
N GLU A 351 -0.06 3.39 -15.96
CA GLU A 351 0.35 4.67 -16.54
C GLU A 351 -0.16 4.71 -17.99
N SER A 352 -0.76 5.83 -18.42
CA SER A 352 -1.16 6.03 -19.83
C SER A 352 -0.18 6.86 -20.63
#